data_AF-A0A672RKH5-F1
#
_entry.id   AF-A0A672RKH5-F1
#
_cell.length_a   1.000
_cell.length_b   1.000
_cell.length_c   1.000
_cell.angle_alpha   90.00
_cell.angle_beta   90.00
_cell.angle_gamma   90.00
#
_symmetry.space_group_name_H-M   'P 1'
#
loop_
_entity.id
_entity.type
_entity.pdbx_description
1 polymer ?
#
loop_
_entity_poly.entity_id
_entity_poly.type
_entity_poly.pdbx_seq_one_letter_code
_entity_poly.pdbx_strand_id
1 'polypeptide(L)'
;MDSWLNMVLLCGLLLIASLQTTKAFRFPRSKSNKIQMLNTNIHNLQAHYNTKGPEWFGKSVFASHLDQMNSKPSCTCQALLLERMLKIYEDIFQDMLNKSEEKEVETNLIDVITEVNKLKHKYSEEHKVWRELQDIHSVKVKNGTIQGGALNDFLMVFNRAYTEKHHDKLQ
;
A
#
# COMPACT_ATOMS: atom_id res chain seq x y z
N MET A 1 1.96 -66.80 -30.26
CA MET A 1 3.24 -66.11 -29.93
C MET A 1 2.96 -64.70 -29.37
N ASP A 2 2.27 -64.60 -28.24
CA ASP A 2 1.23 -63.55 -28.08
C ASP A 2 1.53 -62.46 -27.05
N SER A 3 2.72 -62.50 -26.43
CA SER A 3 3.10 -61.58 -25.34
C SER A 3 3.64 -60.22 -25.84
N TRP A 4 4.14 -60.14 -27.08
CA TRP A 4 4.76 -58.92 -27.62
C TRP A 4 3.77 -57.88 -28.17
N LEU A 5 2.65 -58.31 -28.78
CA LEU A 5 1.67 -57.39 -29.38
C LEU A 5 0.96 -56.50 -28.34
N ASN A 6 0.68 -57.03 -27.15
CA ASN A 6 0.03 -56.27 -26.08
C ASN A 6 0.91 -55.14 -25.52
N MET A 7 2.24 -55.29 -25.51
CA MET A 7 3.14 -54.25 -25.01
C MET A 7 3.18 -53.02 -25.93
N VAL A 8 3.14 -53.24 -27.26
CA VAL A 8 3.11 -52.15 -28.25
C VAL A 8 1.79 -51.37 -28.18
N LEU A 9 0.66 -52.06 -28.02
CA LEU A 9 -0.66 -51.43 -27.87
C LEU A 9 -0.78 -50.55 -26.62
N LEU A 10 -0.24 -51.00 -25.47
CA LEU A 10 -0.23 -50.21 -24.24
C LEU A 10 0.64 -48.94 -24.35
N CYS A 11 1.82 -49.03 -24.98
CA CYS A 11 2.67 -47.87 -25.24
C CYS A 11 2.03 -46.87 -26.23
N GLY A 12 1.29 -47.35 -27.23
CA GLY A 12 0.56 -46.49 -28.17
C GLY A 12 -0.60 -45.72 -27.51
N LEU A 13 -1.39 -46.39 -26.66
CA LEU A 13 -2.54 -45.77 -26.00
C LEU A 13 -2.14 -44.68 -24.98
N LEU A 14 -1.00 -44.83 -24.31
CA LEU A 14 -0.45 -43.82 -23.38
C LEU A 14 -0.05 -42.49 -24.07
N LEU A 15 0.14 -42.49 -25.39
CA LEU A 15 0.44 -41.28 -26.17
C LEU A 15 -0.80 -40.66 -26.82
N ILE A 16 -1.89 -41.41 -26.96
CA ILE A 16 -3.17 -40.96 -27.55
C ILE A 16 -4.18 -40.54 -26.44
N ALA A 17 -3.85 -40.82 -25.17
CA ALA A 17 -4.31 -40.06 -24.00
C ALA A 17 -3.77 -38.60 -23.96
N SER A 18 -3.81 -37.95 -25.12
CA SER A 18 -4.18 -36.54 -25.36
C SER A 18 -4.20 -35.63 -24.12
N LEU A 19 -3.36 -34.60 -24.09
CA LEU A 19 -3.60 -33.35 -24.84
C LEU A 19 -4.97 -32.69 -24.56
N GLN A 20 -5.58 -32.93 -23.39
CA GLN A 20 -6.67 -32.09 -22.88
C GLN A 20 -6.55 -31.84 -21.38
N THR A 21 -6.71 -30.57 -20.99
CA THR A 21 -6.78 -30.09 -19.60
C THR A 21 -5.52 -30.17 -18.73
N THR A 22 -4.32 -30.04 -19.33
CA THR A 22 -3.30 -29.18 -18.70
C THR A 22 -3.81 -27.72 -18.70
N LYS A 23 -4.78 -27.44 -17.81
CA LYS A 23 -4.96 -26.11 -17.22
C LYS A 23 -3.68 -25.84 -16.43
N ALA A 24 -2.63 -25.42 -17.14
CA ALA A 24 -1.41 -24.95 -16.52
C ALA A 24 -1.83 -23.91 -15.48
N PHE A 25 -1.60 -24.20 -14.20
CA PHE A 25 -1.87 -23.27 -13.13
C PHE A 25 -1.10 -22.00 -13.47
N ARG A 26 -1.82 -20.96 -13.87
CA ARG A 26 -1.24 -19.65 -14.16
C ARG A 26 -0.82 -19.05 -12.82
N PHE A 27 0.36 -19.45 -12.36
CA PHE A 27 1.09 -18.80 -11.28
C PHE A 27 0.98 -17.28 -11.48
N PRO A 28 0.78 -16.47 -10.42
CA PRO A 28 0.29 -15.09 -10.50
C PRO A 28 1.34 -14.09 -11.05
N ARG A 29 1.74 -14.30 -12.30
CA ARG A 29 2.73 -13.55 -13.07
C ARG A 29 2.36 -12.07 -13.18
N SER A 30 1.07 -11.75 -13.16
CA SER A 30 0.55 -10.37 -13.12
C SER A 30 1.04 -9.55 -11.92
N LYS A 31 1.23 -10.15 -10.73
CA LYS A 31 1.75 -9.42 -9.56
C LYS A 31 3.24 -9.12 -9.71
N SER A 32 4.02 -10.08 -10.22
CA SER A 32 5.45 -9.89 -10.50
C SER A 32 5.68 -8.83 -11.58
N ASN A 33 5.02 -8.97 -12.73
CA ASN A 33 5.11 -8.01 -13.84
C ASN A 33 4.75 -6.58 -13.42
N LYS A 34 3.74 -6.39 -12.56
CA LYS A 34 3.37 -5.06 -12.02
C LYS A 34 4.46 -4.43 -11.15
N ILE A 35 5.07 -5.21 -10.25
CA ILE A 35 6.16 -4.73 -9.40
C ILE A 35 7.39 -4.40 -10.26
N GLN A 36 7.69 -5.23 -11.27
CA GLN A 36 8.75 -4.95 -12.23
C GLN A 36 8.49 -3.65 -13.01
N MET A 37 7.27 -3.43 -13.52
CA MET A 37 6.87 -2.21 -14.23
C MET A 37 6.99 -0.98 -13.33
N LEU A 38 6.45 -1.04 -12.10
CA LEU A 38 6.56 0.07 -11.14
C LEU A 38 8.02 0.39 -10.81
N ASN A 39 8.87 -0.62 -10.64
CA ASN A 39 10.31 -0.43 -10.44
C ASN A 39 10.96 0.24 -11.65
N THR A 40 10.68 -0.21 -12.88
CA THR A 40 11.19 0.42 -14.11
C THR A 40 10.77 1.89 -14.17
N ASN A 41 9.50 2.20 -13.97
CA ASN A 41 9.00 3.57 -14.09
C ASN A 41 9.64 4.49 -13.04
N ILE A 42 9.82 4.03 -11.79
CA ILE A 42 10.59 4.77 -10.78
C ILE A 42 12.06 4.94 -11.20
N HIS A 43 12.71 3.92 -11.76
CA HIS A 43 14.11 4.04 -12.22
C HIS A 43 14.27 5.03 -13.39
N ASN A 44 13.25 5.16 -14.25
CA ASN A 44 13.20 6.15 -15.34
C ASN A 44 13.05 7.57 -14.76
N LEU A 45 12.09 7.78 -13.86
CA LEU A 45 11.87 9.08 -13.20
C LEU A 45 13.10 9.54 -12.41
N GLN A 46 13.72 8.64 -11.66
CA GLN A 46 14.98 8.91 -10.95
C GLN A 46 16.15 9.24 -11.91
N ALA A 47 16.10 8.82 -13.17
CA ALA A 47 17.11 9.19 -14.17
C ALA A 47 16.84 10.59 -14.74
N HIS A 48 15.60 10.86 -15.21
CA HIS A 48 15.21 12.19 -15.71
C HIS A 48 15.41 13.29 -14.66
N TYR A 49 14.91 13.10 -13.43
CA TYR A 49 15.09 14.05 -12.33
C TYR A 49 16.48 13.96 -11.64
N ASN A 50 17.41 13.17 -12.18
CA ASN A 50 18.79 13.00 -11.68
C ASN A 50 18.91 12.60 -10.19
N THR A 51 17.90 11.96 -9.59
CA THR A 51 17.83 11.66 -8.15
C THR A 51 18.63 10.41 -7.73
N LYS A 52 19.75 10.12 -8.40
CA LYS A 52 20.64 8.98 -8.13
C LYS A 52 22.04 9.41 -7.67
N GLY A 53 22.35 10.70 -7.70
CA GLY A 53 23.64 11.22 -7.24
C GLY A 53 23.80 11.22 -5.72
N PRO A 54 25.06 11.33 -5.22
CA PRO A 54 25.37 11.31 -3.79
C PRO A 54 24.73 12.46 -3.00
N GLU A 55 24.37 13.56 -3.68
CA GLU A 55 23.62 14.67 -3.11
C GLU A 55 22.20 14.30 -2.63
N TRP A 56 21.70 13.11 -2.93
CA TRP A 56 20.43 12.58 -2.41
C TRP A 56 20.60 11.63 -1.22
N PHE A 57 21.83 11.28 -0.83
CA PHE A 57 22.07 10.44 0.34
C PHE A 57 21.55 11.13 1.61
N GLY A 58 20.79 10.39 2.43
CA GLY A 58 20.10 10.92 3.61
C GLY A 58 18.85 11.76 3.33
N LYS A 59 18.53 12.13 2.07
CA LYS A 59 17.34 12.94 1.72
C LYS A 59 16.06 12.11 1.51
N SER A 60 15.99 10.91 2.08
CA SER A 60 14.82 10.04 2.00
C SER A 60 13.64 10.59 2.82
N VAL A 61 12.49 10.84 2.19
CA VAL A 61 11.32 11.47 2.83
C VAL A 61 10.79 10.68 4.05
N PHE A 62 10.75 9.35 3.97
CA PHE A 62 10.09 8.51 4.99
C PHE A 62 10.91 7.37 5.60
N ALA A 63 12.18 7.16 5.21
CA ALA A 63 12.96 5.99 5.68
C ALA A 63 13.01 5.91 7.22
N SER A 64 13.32 7.02 7.89
CA SER A 64 13.36 7.13 9.35
C SER A 64 12.03 6.82 10.06
N HIS A 65 10.89 6.90 9.36
CA HIS A 65 9.58 6.51 9.88
C HIS A 65 9.31 5.02 9.64
N LEU A 66 9.72 4.48 8.47
CA LEU A 66 9.63 3.06 8.14
C LEU A 66 10.52 2.21 9.06
N ASP A 67 11.74 2.67 9.37
CA ASP A 67 12.65 2.02 10.32
C ASP A 67 12.05 1.95 11.73
N GLN A 68 11.36 3.02 12.16
CA GLN A 68 10.64 3.07 13.43
C GLN A 68 9.38 2.18 13.47
N MET A 69 8.77 1.89 12.32
CA MET A 69 7.68 0.91 12.23
C MET A 69 8.22 -0.52 12.31
N ASN A 70 9.33 -0.81 11.62
CA ASN A 70 10.00 -2.12 11.65
C ASN A 70 10.47 -2.52 13.06
N SER A 71 10.75 -1.55 13.94
CA SER A 71 11.15 -1.81 15.34
C SER A 71 9.99 -2.09 16.32
N LYS A 72 8.74 -2.09 15.86
CA LYS A 72 7.54 -2.21 16.71
C LYS A 72 6.57 -3.26 16.16
N PRO A 73 5.81 -3.97 17.03
CA PRO A 73 4.74 -4.85 16.58
C PRO A 73 3.75 -4.12 15.66
N SER A 74 3.33 -4.78 14.58
CA SER A 74 2.34 -4.23 13.66
C SER A 74 1.02 -3.98 14.39
N CYS A 75 0.45 -2.79 14.20
CA CYS A 75 -0.79 -2.35 14.82
C CYS A 75 -1.55 -1.41 13.87
N THR A 76 -2.82 -1.14 14.15
CA THR A 76 -3.67 -0.24 13.35
C THR A 76 -3.05 1.16 13.16
N CYS A 77 -2.30 1.66 14.14
CA CYS A 77 -1.58 2.93 14.02
C CYS A 77 -0.50 2.92 12.92
N GLN A 78 0.10 1.77 12.60
CA GLN A 78 1.06 1.66 11.49
C GLN A 78 0.36 1.78 10.12
N ALA A 79 -0.85 1.25 9.98
CA ALA A 79 -1.63 1.38 8.74
C ALA A 79 -1.97 2.86 8.46
N LEU A 80 -2.32 3.62 9.50
CA LEU A 80 -2.58 5.07 9.40
C LEU A 80 -1.35 5.86 8.93
N LEU A 81 -0.14 5.49 9.39
CA LEU A 81 1.10 6.10 8.90
C LEU A 81 1.35 5.79 7.41
N LEU A 82 1.11 4.54 6.99
CA LEU A 82 1.26 4.14 5.59
C LEU A 82 0.27 4.83 4.65
N GLU A 83 -0.99 4.99 5.05
CA GLU A 83 -1.99 5.75 4.29
C GLU A 83 -1.56 7.22 4.10
N ARG A 84 -1.00 7.86 5.14
CA ARG A 84 -0.46 9.22 5.02
C ARG A 84 0.78 9.32 4.14
N MET A 85 1.70 8.37 4.20
CA MET A 85 2.84 8.30 3.26
C MET A 85 2.36 8.13 1.81
N LEU A 86 1.38 7.25 1.57
CA LEU A 86 0.81 7.03 0.23
C LEU A 86 0.09 8.28 -0.31
N LYS A 87 -0.63 9.02 0.54
CA LYS A 87 -1.25 10.28 0.14
C LYS A 87 -0.23 11.35 -0.21
N ILE A 88 0.83 11.51 0.60
CA ILE A 88 1.89 12.48 0.30
C ILE A 88 2.62 12.10 -0.99
N TYR A 89 2.83 10.80 -1.27
CA TYR A 89 3.37 10.36 -2.57
C TYR A 89 2.42 10.64 -3.74
N GLU A 90 1.10 10.47 -3.59
CA GLU A 90 0.14 10.91 -4.61
C GLU A 90 0.28 12.42 -4.89
N ASP A 91 0.30 13.25 -3.84
CA ASP A 91 0.39 14.71 -4.00
C ASP A 91 1.70 15.15 -4.65
N ILE A 92 2.83 14.54 -4.27
CA ILE A 92 4.15 14.79 -4.89
C ILE A 92 4.14 14.37 -6.37
N PHE A 93 3.70 13.16 -6.69
CA PHE A 93 3.73 12.68 -8.08
C PHE A 93 2.73 13.42 -8.97
N GLN A 94 1.58 13.85 -8.43
CA GLN A 94 0.62 14.69 -9.16
C GLN A 94 1.18 16.10 -9.41
N ASP A 95 1.88 16.71 -8.44
CA ASP A 95 2.58 17.98 -8.62
C ASP A 95 3.70 17.88 -9.67
N MET A 96 4.46 16.78 -9.67
CA MET A 96 5.45 16.49 -10.72
C MET A 96 4.80 16.30 -12.10
N LEU A 97 3.66 15.60 -12.18
CA LEU A 97 2.93 15.37 -13.42
C LEU A 97 2.38 16.68 -13.99
N ASN A 98 1.85 17.55 -13.14
CA ASN A 98 1.35 18.88 -13.52
C ASN A 98 2.46 19.84 -14.03
N LYS A 99 3.74 19.45 -13.90
CA LYS A 99 4.94 20.21 -14.30
C LYS A 99 5.77 19.48 -15.38
N SER A 100 5.29 18.34 -15.87
CA SER A 100 5.98 17.54 -16.86
C SER A 100 5.62 18.00 -18.28
N GLU A 101 6.63 18.31 -19.10
CA GLU A 101 6.45 18.54 -20.54
C GLU A 101 6.88 17.31 -21.38
N GLU A 102 7.62 16.37 -20.78
CA GLU A 102 8.07 15.14 -21.44
C GLU A 102 7.02 14.02 -21.33
N LYS A 103 6.45 13.63 -22.47
CA LYS A 103 5.41 12.58 -22.55
C LYS A 103 5.81 11.23 -21.96
N GLU A 104 7.10 10.88 -21.99
CA GLU A 104 7.59 9.67 -21.34
C GLU A 104 7.55 9.82 -19.81
N VAL A 105 7.93 10.97 -19.27
CA VAL A 105 7.86 11.29 -17.84
C VAL A 105 6.40 11.33 -17.36
N GLU A 106 5.50 11.96 -18.13
CA GLU A 106 4.05 11.92 -17.87
C GLU A 106 3.55 10.46 -17.75
N THR A 107 3.89 9.62 -18.72
CA THR A 107 3.46 8.20 -18.77
C THR A 107 3.97 7.42 -17.56
N ASN A 108 5.25 7.57 -17.21
CA ASN A 108 5.84 6.94 -16.03
C ASN A 108 5.15 7.41 -14.73
N LEU A 109 4.82 8.71 -14.60
CA LEU A 109 4.13 9.27 -13.44
C LEU A 109 2.67 8.80 -13.34
N ILE A 110 1.93 8.78 -14.44
CA ILE A 110 0.53 8.31 -14.49
C ILE A 110 0.42 6.87 -13.97
N ASP A 111 1.32 5.98 -14.40
CA ASP A 111 1.38 4.59 -13.93
C ASP A 111 1.68 4.49 -12.41
N VAL A 112 2.64 5.29 -11.91
CA VAL A 112 3.00 5.32 -10.49
C VAL A 112 1.83 5.82 -9.63
N ILE A 113 1.23 6.97 -9.99
CA ILE A 113 0.04 7.54 -9.34
C ILE A 113 -1.12 6.53 -9.36
N THR A 114 -1.26 5.80 -10.45
CA THR A 114 -2.30 4.79 -10.65
C THR A 114 -2.16 3.59 -9.71
N GLU A 115 -0.96 3.04 -9.49
CA GLU A 115 -0.76 1.96 -8.50
C GLU A 115 -0.75 2.49 -7.06
N VAL A 116 -0.29 3.72 -6.79
CA VAL A 116 -0.47 4.40 -5.49
C VAL A 116 -1.95 4.52 -5.14
N ASN A 117 -2.81 4.95 -6.07
CA ASN A 117 -4.25 5.06 -5.85
C ASN A 117 -4.92 3.69 -5.61
N LYS A 118 -4.54 2.65 -6.37
CA LYS A 118 -5.02 1.27 -6.15
C LYS A 118 -4.62 0.69 -4.79
N LEU A 119 -3.52 1.17 -4.21
CA LEU A 119 -3.08 0.79 -2.87
C LEU A 119 -3.78 1.62 -1.79
N LYS A 120 -3.81 2.96 -1.93
CA LYS A 120 -4.50 3.90 -1.03
C LYS A 120 -5.97 3.56 -0.82
N HIS A 121 -6.67 3.10 -1.86
CA HIS A 121 -8.08 2.67 -1.74
C HIS A 121 -8.32 1.55 -0.71
N LYS A 122 -7.30 0.75 -0.38
CA LYS A 122 -7.37 -0.30 0.66
C LYS A 122 -7.24 0.22 2.09
N TYR A 123 -6.85 1.48 2.25
CA TYR A 123 -6.73 2.16 3.54
C TYR A 123 -7.91 3.14 3.76
N SER A 124 -9.12 2.73 3.36
CA SER A 124 -10.31 3.60 3.40
C SER A 124 -10.73 3.98 4.82
N GLU A 125 -10.42 3.14 5.80
CA GLU A 125 -10.80 3.34 7.20
C GLU A 125 -9.77 4.22 7.92
N GLU A 126 -8.48 3.98 7.67
CA GLU A 126 -7.38 4.85 8.07
C GLU A 126 -7.58 6.28 7.53
N HIS A 127 -8.05 6.41 6.29
CA HIS A 127 -8.39 7.71 5.71
C HIS A 127 -9.52 8.42 6.47
N LYS A 128 -10.53 7.70 6.99
CA LYS A 128 -11.60 8.29 7.84
C LYS A 128 -11.03 8.74 9.18
N VAL A 129 -10.30 7.86 9.87
CA VAL A 129 -9.64 8.12 11.16
C VAL A 129 -8.72 9.34 11.07
N TRP A 130 -8.00 9.53 9.95
CA TRP A 130 -7.23 10.75 9.73
C TRP A 130 -8.10 12.01 9.67
N ARG A 131 -9.25 12.00 8.99
CA ARG A 131 -10.12 13.19 8.92
C ARG A 131 -10.69 13.52 10.30
N GLU A 132 -11.10 12.51 11.06
CA GLU A 132 -11.51 12.67 12.46
C GLU A 132 -10.38 13.30 13.30
N LEU A 133 -9.13 12.89 13.11
CA LEU A 133 -7.97 13.51 13.77
C LEU A 133 -7.72 14.96 13.30
N GLN A 134 -7.94 15.30 12.03
CA GLN A 134 -7.86 16.68 11.54
C GLN A 134 -8.97 17.54 12.15
N ASP A 135 -10.20 17.03 12.20
CA ASP A 135 -11.36 17.73 12.76
C ASP A 135 -11.12 18.02 14.26
N ILE A 136 -10.65 17.02 15.03
CA ILE A 136 -10.24 17.16 16.44
C ILE A 136 -9.10 18.18 16.59
N HIS A 137 -8.08 18.13 15.73
CA HIS A 137 -6.97 19.09 15.77
C HIS A 137 -7.39 20.53 15.39
N SER A 138 -8.48 20.68 14.62
CA SER A 138 -9.02 21.99 14.21
C SER A 138 -9.86 22.69 15.30
N VAL A 139 -10.18 22.00 16.40
CA VAL A 139 -11.07 22.51 17.45
C VAL A 139 -10.59 23.83 18.03
N LYS A 140 -11.46 24.83 18.02
CA LYS A 140 -11.17 26.21 18.47
C LYS A 140 -11.21 26.30 20.00
N VAL A 141 -10.22 25.71 20.68
CA VAL A 141 -10.14 25.57 22.16
C VAL A 141 -10.26 26.87 22.97
N LYS A 142 -10.10 28.05 22.34
CA LYS A 142 -10.29 29.39 22.96
C LYS A 142 -11.73 29.93 22.84
N ASN A 143 -12.65 29.20 22.25
CA ASN A 143 -14.05 29.60 22.11
C ASN A 143 -14.88 29.14 23.32
N GLY A 144 -15.59 30.06 23.97
CA GLY A 144 -16.36 29.76 25.19
C GLY A 144 -17.49 28.74 25.00
N THR A 145 -18.15 28.72 23.83
CA THR A 145 -19.18 27.71 23.52
C THR A 145 -18.57 26.31 23.38
N ILE A 146 -17.39 26.20 22.76
CA ILE A 146 -16.64 24.93 22.68
C ILE A 146 -16.19 24.47 24.07
N GLN A 147 -15.73 25.40 24.92
CA GLN A 147 -15.35 25.09 26.31
C GLN A 147 -16.54 24.60 27.14
N GLY A 148 -17.71 25.24 27.00
CA GLY A 148 -18.96 24.77 27.61
C GLY A 148 -19.43 23.42 27.07
N GLY A 149 -19.25 23.17 25.77
CA GLY A 149 -19.52 21.87 25.15
C GLY A 149 -18.64 20.75 25.72
N ALA A 150 -17.33 21.00 25.83
CA ALA A 150 -16.35 20.04 26.34
C ALA A 150 -16.60 19.65 27.81
N LEU A 151 -17.22 20.52 28.62
CA LEU A 151 -17.64 20.15 29.99
C LEU A 151 -18.78 19.13 30.03
N ASN A 152 -19.59 19.03 28.96
CA ASN A 152 -20.71 18.09 28.88
C ASN A 152 -20.28 16.68 28.44
N ASP A 153 -19.26 16.57 27.58
CA ASP A 153 -18.79 15.27 27.04
C ASP A 153 -17.52 14.72 27.71
N PHE A 154 -16.77 15.53 28.46
CA PHE A 154 -15.50 15.15 29.10
C PHE A 154 -15.55 13.80 29.82
N LEU A 155 -16.58 13.54 30.64
CA LEU A 155 -16.69 12.29 31.40
C LEU A 155 -16.90 11.07 30.49
N MET A 156 -17.58 11.22 29.34
CA MET A 156 -17.74 10.14 28.36
C MET A 156 -16.41 9.81 27.69
N VAL A 157 -15.67 10.84 27.27
CA VAL A 157 -14.33 10.70 26.66
C VAL A 157 -13.34 10.09 27.65
N PHE A 158 -13.28 10.60 28.88
CA PHE A 158 -12.40 10.12 29.94
C PHE A 158 -12.68 8.65 30.28
N ASN A 159 -13.94 8.28 30.52
CA ASN A 159 -14.31 6.91 30.87
C ASN A 159 -14.04 5.91 29.74
N ARG A 160 -14.23 6.31 28.46
CA ARG A 160 -13.85 5.46 27.33
C ARG A 160 -12.33 5.27 27.26
N ALA A 161 -11.55 6.36 27.34
CA ALA A 161 -10.09 6.30 27.26
C ALA A 161 -9.45 5.49 28.40
N TYR A 162 -9.97 5.64 29.62
CA TYR A 162 -9.56 4.86 30.79
C TYR A 162 -9.83 3.36 30.58
N THR A 163 -11.04 3.01 30.15
CA THR A 163 -11.45 1.62 29.86
C THR A 163 -10.57 0.99 28.77
N GLU A 164 -10.32 1.71 27.67
CA GLU A 164 -9.49 1.26 26.52
C GLU A 164 -8.04 0.91 26.91
N LYS A 165 -7.50 1.47 28.01
CA LYS A 165 -6.12 1.23 28.47
C LYS A 165 -6.00 0.39 29.73
N HIS A 166 -7.12 -0.04 30.31
CA HIS A 166 -7.12 -0.87 31.52
C HIS A 166 -7.93 -2.17 31.39
N HIS A 167 -8.54 -2.43 30.23
CA HIS A 167 -9.23 -3.69 29.96
C HIS A 167 -8.32 -4.93 30.06
N ASP A 168 -7.05 -4.80 29.67
CA ASP A 168 -6.01 -5.86 29.70
C ASP A 168 -5.56 -6.29 31.12
N LYS A 169 -6.21 -5.77 32.19
CA LYS A 169 -5.90 -6.11 33.60
C LYS A 169 -7.01 -6.90 34.30
N LEU A 170 -8.03 -7.35 33.57
CA LEU A 170 -9.21 -8.03 34.10
C LEU A 170 -9.55 -9.34 33.33
N GLN A 171 -8.54 -9.94 32.70
CA GLN A 171 -8.53 -11.30 32.12
C GLN A 171 -7.24 -12.00 32.56
#